data_AF-A0A9N8HHW7-F1
#
_entry.id   AF-A0A9N8HHW7-F1
#
_cell.length_a   1.000
_cell.length_b   1.000
_cell.length_c   1.000
_cell.angle_alpha   90.00
_cell.angle_beta   90.00
_cell.angle_gamma   90.00
#
_symmetry.space_group_name_H-M   'P 1'
#
loop_
_entity.id
_entity.type
_entity.pdbx_description
1 polymer ?
#
loop_
_entity_poly.entity_id
_entity_poly.type
_entity_poly.pdbx_seq_one_letter_code
_entity_poly.pdbx_strand_id
1 'polypeptide(L)'
;MKVTNNSPDLVLRIALLRGDDDLRELRPSIWRRFRCNSAINLDVFQDKILQPIMGWTRNYHTYYFYSSSRDKKRYYRQDMPLSADGSGLHDSYRARKGERLDANNFTIGDILKHKGDVCYYAYDLGDHWYHKITVEQVDEEGNGSCLVLDGAMRCPDEDGEGGQTYQEQVLDLFLMKQYNPGHPNCERKYALSCYERVNNMNVGGVFEADDFSVEITHKALQDALKSRNSVRQGSKSINYAGRFHFRSMIEIYSLQPGQRKIRHYHQDIRGKQAEPGSQPVFFNVLEVVNIKPDEEKLALCTACGTPHGLKKCSGCSSLRYCSKDCQKSDWKRHKKECKRIKMDLEDYHKELQGSKVPTGFVEGDRKWLKRYDPNNMRFEKGTKVECPIGDKVYGTGTIIKVLHEYEDCVHAYQVQLDRKTADRMRCPYSQAQVWADWDCDFFIRKI
;
A
#
# COMPACT_ATOMS: atom_id res chain seq x y z
N MET A 1 17.32 -17.45 -20.31
CA MET A 1 16.59 -17.31 -21.58
C MET A 1 16.91 -15.95 -22.16
N LYS A 2 17.37 -15.87 -23.42
CA LYS A 2 17.48 -14.58 -24.13
C LYS A 2 16.06 -14.06 -24.32
N VAL A 3 15.73 -12.92 -23.74
CA VAL A 3 14.49 -12.20 -24.02
C VAL A 3 14.51 -11.88 -25.51
N THR A 4 13.72 -12.61 -26.31
CA THR A 4 13.64 -12.40 -27.76
C THR A 4 12.86 -11.13 -28.04
N ASN A 5 13.31 -10.34 -29.03
CA ASN A 5 12.72 -9.08 -29.49
C ASN A 5 11.27 -9.16 -30.04
N ASN A 6 10.53 -10.25 -29.77
CA ASN A 6 9.24 -10.60 -30.37
C ASN A 6 8.12 -10.77 -29.32
N SER A 7 8.26 -10.20 -28.13
CA SER A 7 7.23 -10.26 -27.09
C SER A 7 6.26 -9.09 -27.25
N PRO A 8 4.94 -9.34 -27.46
CA PRO A 8 3.98 -8.27 -27.66
C PRO A 8 3.78 -7.43 -26.40
N ASP A 9 3.31 -6.20 -26.60
CA ASP A 9 2.73 -5.40 -25.54
C ASP A 9 1.29 -5.85 -25.27
N LEU A 10 0.93 -5.96 -24.00
CA LEU A 10 -0.42 -6.27 -23.58
C LEU A 10 -1.07 -5.00 -23.03
N VAL A 11 -2.30 -4.72 -23.46
CA VAL A 11 -3.17 -3.78 -22.76
C VAL A 11 -4.01 -4.59 -21.79
N LEU A 12 -3.77 -4.36 -20.51
CA LEU A 12 -4.37 -5.09 -19.40
C LEU A 12 -5.34 -4.20 -18.64
N ARG A 13 -6.45 -4.79 -18.19
CA ARG A 13 -7.33 -4.21 -17.18
C ARG A 13 -7.24 -5.03 -15.89
N ILE A 14 -6.85 -4.38 -14.81
CA ILE A 14 -6.90 -4.92 -13.45
C ILE A 14 -8.10 -4.31 -12.71
N ALA A 15 -8.87 -5.14 -12.02
CA ALA A 15 -9.98 -4.69 -11.19
C ALA A 15 -10.03 -5.45 -9.87
N LEU A 16 -10.41 -4.74 -8.80
CA LEU A 16 -10.52 -5.28 -7.45
C LEU A 16 -11.84 -6.05 -7.28
N LEU A 17 -11.77 -7.21 -6.62
CA LEU A 17 -12.89 -8.13 -6.40
C LEU A 17 -13.36 -8.10 -4.95
N ARG A 18 -14.61 -8.54 -4.71
CA ARG A 18 -15.16 -8.69 -3.35
C ARG A 18 -14.43 -9.77 -2.55
N GLY A 19 -14.05 -10.86 -3.20
CA GLY A 19 -13.31 -11.95 -2.57
C GLY A 19 -12.88 -13.02 -3.58
N ASP A 20 -12.31 -14.11 -3.09
CA ASP A 20 -12.04 -15.31 -3.90
C ASP A 20 -13.28 -16.19 -4.08
N ASP A 21 -14.18 -16.20 -3.09
CA ASP A 21 -15.46 -16.90 -3.16
C ASP A 21 -16.55 -16.04 -3.83
N ASP A 22 -16.32 -14.72 -3.96
CA ASP A 22 -17.14 -13.79 -4.73
C ASP A 22 -16.29 -12.98 -5.72
N LEU A 23 -16.14 -13.52 -6.92
CA LEU A 23 -15.33 -12.94 -8.00
C LEU A 23 -16.00 -11.75 -8.71
N ARG A 24 -17.04 -11.14 -8.12
CA ARG A 24 -17.62 -9.90 -8.63
C ARG A 24 -16.69 -8.73 -8.30
N GLU A 25 -16.59 -7.80 -9.23
CA GLU A 25 -15.92 -6.52 -8.97
C GLU A 25 -16.66 -5.74 -7.88
N LEU A 26 -15.91 -4.92 -7.16
CA LEU A 26 -16.47 -3.93 -6.24
C LEU A 26 -17.39 -2.94 -6.98
N ARG A 27 -18.26 -2.26 -6.23
CA ARG A 27 -19.24 -1.29 -6.75
C ARG A 27 -19.19 0.03 -5.99
N PRO A 28 -18.78 1.15 -6.60
CA PRO A 28 -18.25 1.26 -7.96
C PRO A 28 -16.96 0.46 -8.16
N SER A 29 -16.66 0.11 -9.41
CA SER A 29 -15.46 -0.67 -9.74
C SER A 29 -14.19 0.15 -9.51
N ILE A 30 -13.23 -0.45 -8.81
CA ILE A 30 -11.88 0.08 -8.65
C ILE A 30 -10.99 -0.65 -9.64
N TRP A 31 -10.48 0.07 -10.64
CA TRP A 31 -9.76 -0.55 -11.75
C TRP A 31 -8.71 0.37 -12.38
N ARG A 32 -7.72 -0.25 -13.04
CA ARG A 32 -6.71 0.43 -13.86
C ARG A 32 -6.60 -0.26 -15.22
N ARG A 33 -6.42 0.53 -16.27
CA ARG A 33 -6.05 0.05 -17.60
C ARG A 33 -4.66 0.55 -17.94
N PHE A 34 -3.79 -0.36 -18.33
CA PHE A 34 -2.38 -0.06 -18.52
C PHE A 34 -1.78 -0.96 -19.61
N ARG A 35 -0.69 -0.49 -20.22
CA ARG A 35 0.11 -1.24 -21.18
C ARG A 35 1.40 -1.71 -20.51
N CYS A 36 1.84 -2.93 -20.80
CA CYS A 36 3.18 -3.40 -20.48
C CYS A 36 3.61 -4.56 -21.40
N ASN A 37 4.92 -4.79 -21.53
CA ASN A 37 5.41 -5.89 -22.36
C ASN A 37 5.16 -7.27 -21.71
N SER A 38 4.77 -8.25 -22.51
CA SER A 38 4.54 -9.62 -22.04
C SER A 38 5.79 -10.33 -21.49
N ALA A 39 7.01 -9.89 -21.85
CA ALA A 39 8.26 -10.46 -21.34
C ALA A 39 8.62 -10.07 -19.90
N ILE A 40 7.84 -9.18 -19.26
CA ILE A 40 8.13 -8.74 -17.90
C ILE A 40 7.95 -9.92 -16.93
N ASN A 41 8.94 -10.12 -16.06
CA ASN A 41 8.92 -11.15 -15.02
C ASN A 41 7.82 -10.90 -13.98
N LEU A 42 7.23 -11.94 -13.40
CA LEU A 42 6.12 -11.79 -12.46
C LEU A 42 6.50 -11.10 -11.13
N ASP A 43 7.71 -11.32 -10.59
CA ASP A 43 8.17 -10.58 -9.39
C ASP A 43 8.24 -9.08 -9.69
N VAL A 44 8.76 -8.73 -10.87
CA VAL A 44 8.90 -7.33 -11.31
C VAL A 44 7.54 -6.73 -11.66
N PHE A 45 6.66 -7.51 -12.27
CA PHE A 45 5.30 -7.10 -12.62
C PHE A 45 4.52 -6.73 -11.35
N GLN A 46 4.58 -7.57 -10.32
CA GLN A 46 3.99 -7.24 -9.03
C GLN A 46 4.66 -6.01 -8.41
N ASP A 47 5.98 -6.04 -8.20
CA ASP A 47 6.73 -5.02 -7.44
C ASP A 47 6.72 -3.64 -8.11
N LYS A 48 6.98 -3.57 -9.41
CA LYS A 48 7.22 -2.30 -10.13
C LYS A 48 6.05 -1.82 -10.98
N ILE A 49 5.03 -2.65 -11.21
CA ILE A 49 3.88 -2.27 -12.05
C ILE A 49 2.59 -2.31 -11.24
N LEU A 50 2.14 -3.47 -10.77
CA LEU A 50 0.84 -3.60 -10.11
C LEU A 50 0.75 -2.78 -8.82
N GLN A 51 1.76 -2.87 -7.96
CA GLN A 51 1.79 -2.15 -6.69
C GLN A 51 1.66 -0.62 -6.88
N PRO A 52 2.50 0.06 -7.67
CA PRO A 52 2.37 1.50 -7.85
C PRO A 52 1.10 1.93 -8.60
N ILE A 53 0.59 1.16 -9.57
CA ILE A 53 -0.65 1.57 -10.28
C ILE A 53 -1.89 1.43 -9.41
N MET A 54 -1.87 0.47 -8.48
CA MET A 54 -2.89 0.30 -7.45
C MET A 54 -2.61 1.17 -6.21
N GLY A 55 -1.54 1.98 -6.21
CA GLY A 55 -1.25 2.87 -5.08
C GLY A 55 -0.87 2.13 -3.80
N TRP A 56 -0.34 0.91 -3.88
CA TRP A 56 0.18 0.16 -2.74
C TRP A 56 1.70 0.23 -2.62
N THR A 57 2.17 -0.12 -1.43
CA THR A 57 3.57 -0.13 -1.06
C THR A 57 4.26 -1.35 -1.66
N ARG A 58 5.26 -1.06 -2.46
CA ARG A 58 6.04 -2.06 -3.20
C ARG A 58 6.58 -3.18 -2.30
N ASN A 59 6.21 -4.41 -2.67
CA ASN A 59 6.60 -5.66 -2.01
C ASN A 59 6.47 -5.60 -0.48
N TYR A 60 5.39 -4.99 0.00
CA TYR A 60 5.08 -4.90 1.42
C TYR A 60 4.50 -6.21 1.94
N HIS A 61 3.50 -6.75 1.24
CA HIS A 61 2.90 -8.05 1.54
C HIS A 61 3.22 -9.12 0.49
N THR A 62 2.96 -10.37 0.86
CA THR A 62 3.07 -11.55 0.01
C THR A 62 1.99 -11.55 -1.07
N TYR A 63 2.27 -12.24 -2.18
CA TYR A 63 1.33 -12.33 -3.29
C TYR A 63 1.38 -13.67 -4.02
N TYR A 64 0.37 -13.94 -4.84
CA TYR A 64 0.44 -14.96 -5.88
C TYR A 64 -0.45 -14.64 -7.09
N PHE A 65 -0.10 -15.19 -8.24
CA PHE A 65 -0.94 -15.23 -9.44
C PHE A 65 -1.47 -16.64 -9.68
N TYR A 66 -2.66 -16.75 -10.28
CA TYR A 66 -3.18 -18.02 -10.77
C TYR A 66 -4.12 -17.81 -11.97
N SER A 67 -4.20 -18.81 -12.86
CA SER A 67 -5.13 -18.78 -13.99
C SER A 67 -6.38 -19.60 -13.68
N SER A 68 -7.47 -19.30 -14.39
CA SER A 68 -8.76 -20.00 -14.26
C SER A 68 -8.78 -21.41 -14.91
N SER A 69 -7.64 -21.96 -15.36
CA SER A 69 -7.66 -23.20 -16.14
C SER A 69 -8.21 -24.37 -15.31
N ARG A 70 -9.27 -25.00 -15.82
CA ARG A 70 -10.15 -25.94 -15.09
C ARG A 70 -9.47 -27.25 -14.66
N ASP A 71 -8.33 -27.61 -15.25
CA ASP A 71 -7.76 -28.95 -15.07
C ASP A 71 -6.58 -29.02 -14.08
N LYS A 72 -5.84 -27.92 -13.86
CA LYS A 72 -4.77 -27.83 -12.84
C LYS A 72 -4.60 -26.39 -12.35
N LYS A 73 -4.82 -26.14 -11.05
CA LYS A 73 -4.53 -24.83 -10.44
C LYS A 73 -3.01 -24.69 -10.27
N ARG A 74 -2.41 -23.77 -11.04
CA ARG A 74 -1.02 -23.33 -10.87
C ARG A 74 -0.98 -22.00 -10.13
N TYR A 75 -0.14 -21.92 -9.11
CA TYR A 75 0.06 -20.72 -8.31
C TYR A 75 1.50 -20.23 -8.47
N TYR A 76 1.65 -19.06 -9.05
CA TYR A 76 2.93 -18.39 -9.24
C TYR A 76 3.14 -17.41 -8.09
N ARG A 77 4.11 -17.70 -7.23
CA ARG A 77 4.32 -16.97 -5.98
C ARG A 77 5.79 -16.73 -5.72
N GLN A 78 6.08 -15.84 -4.80
CA GLN A 78 7.42 -15.69 -4.28
C GLN A 78 7.88 -16.97 -3.55
N ASP A 79 9.14 -17.35 -3.77
CA ASP A 79 9.77 -18.48 -3.11
C ASP A 79 10.10 -18.17 -1.65
N MET A 80 9.68 -19.07 -0.75
CA MET A 80 9.88 -19.02 0.72
C MET A 80 9.78 -17.61 1.32
N PRO A 81 8.59 -16.98 1.35
CA PRO A 81 8.43 -15.66 1.93
C PRO A 81 8.69 -15.72 3.44
N LEU A 82 9.70 -14.98 3.90
CA LEU A 82 9.97 -14.70 5.32
C LEU A 82 9.13 -13.52 5.84
N SER A 83 8.21 -13.00 5.00
CA SER A 83 7.25 -11.99 5.39
C SER A 83 6.27 -12.56 6.41
N ALA A 84 5.77 -11.67 7.28
CA ALA A 84 4.89 -12.02 8.39
C ALA A 84 3.62 -12.75 7.95
N ASP A 85 3.00 -12.23 6.90
CA ASP A 85 1.82 -12.77 6.23
C ASP A 85 2.16 -14.01 5.38
N GLY A 86 3.43 -14.14 4.97
CA GLY A 86 3.99 -15.29 4.28
C GLY A 86 4.10 -16.54 5.14
N SER A 87 4.24 -16.38 6.46
CA SER A 87 4.29 -17.50 7.42
C SER A 87 2.99 -18.33 7.42
N GLY A 88 1.85 -17.71 7.10
CA GLY A 88 0.56 -18.38 6.91
C GLY A 88 0.47 -19.28 5.67
N LEU A 89 1.41 -19.18 4.72
CA LEU A 89 1.45 -20.05 3.55
C LEU A 89 1.91 -21.48 3.85
N HIS A 90 2.44 -21.75 5.05
CA HIS A 90 2.60 -23.14 5.47
C HIS A 90 1.23 -23.83 5.66
N ASP A 91 0.14 -23.05 5.85
CA ASP A 91 -1.16 -23.58 6.27
C ASP A 91 -2.39 -23.15 5.44
N SER A 92 -2.26 -22.28 4.42
CA SER A 92 -3.41 -22.00 3.56
C SER A 92 -3.79 -23.25 2.73
N TYR A 93 -4.88 -23.90 3.18
CA TYR A 93 -5.46 -25.15 2.67
C TYR A 93 -5.55 -25.23 1.13
N ARG A 94 -5.70 -24.08 0.45
CA ARG A 94 -5.85 -23.96 -1.02
C ARG A 94 -4.55 -24.17 -1.78
N ALA A 95 -3.40 -23.75 -1.25
CA ALA A 95 -2.09 -23.98 -1.86
C ALA A 95 -1.63 -25.45 -1.75
N ARG A 96 -2.34 -26.30 -0.98
CA ARG A 96 -2.13 -27.77 -0.97
C ARG A 96 -2.78 -28.48 -2.16
N LYS A 97 -3.72 -27.84 -2.87
CA LYS A 97 -4.50 -28.46 -3.97
C LYS A 97 -3.99 -28.12 -5.38
N GLY A 98 -2.87 -27.39 -5.52
CA GLY A 98 -2.33 -26.97 -6.81
C GLY A 98 -0.80 -26.95 -6.86
N GLU A 99 -0.27 -26.87 -8.08
CA GLU A 99 1.18 -26.79 -8.34
C GLU A 99 1.70 -25.41 -7.92
N ARG A 100 2.79 -25.38 -7.15
CA ARG A 100 3.44 -24.16 -6.69
C ARG A 100 4.65 -23.88 -7.56
N LEU A 101 4.68 -22.69 -8.16
CA LEU A 101 5.71 -22.24 -9.08
C LEU A 101 6.32 -20.95 -8.54
N ASP A 102 7.63 -20.83 -8.65
CA ASP A 102 8.33 -19.61 -8.32
C ASP A 102 8.07 -18.55 -9.41
N ALA A 103 7.40 -17.46 -9.05
CA ALA A 103 7.09 -16.32 -9.91
C ALA A 103 8.34 -15.73 -10.62
N ASN A 104 9.52 -15.81 -10.01
CA ASN A 104 10.78 -15.34 -10.60
C ASN A 104 11.19 -16.12 -11.85
N ASN A 105 10.61 -17.29 -12.09
CA ASN A 105 10.90 -18.12 -13.27
C ASN A 105 9.90 -17.93 -14.41
N PHE A 106 8.92 -17.03 -14.27
CA PHE A 106 7.85 -16.83 -15.24
C PHE A 106 7.65 -15.35 -15.57
N THR A 107 7.03 -15.11 -16.71
CA THR A 107 6.68 -13.80 -17.25
C THR A 107 5.16 -13.65 -17.33
N ILE A 108 4.68 -12.43 -17.58
CA ILE A 108 3.25 -12.18 -17.85
C ILE A 108 2.78 -13.01 -19.05
N GLY A 109 3.59 -13.08 -20.11
CA GLY A 109 3.31 -13.84 -21.33
C GLY A 109 3.21 -15.35 -21.15
N ASP A 110 3.71 -15.89 -20.04
CA ASP A 110 3.52 -17.30 -19.70
C ASP A 110 2.10 -17.59 -19.19
N ILE A 111 1.41 -16.57 -18.67
CA ILE A 111 0.07 -16.66 -18.08
C ILE A 111 -1.01 -16.06 -19.00
N LEU A 112 -0.71 -14.93 -19.65
CA LEU A 112 -1.64 -14.13 -20.46
C LEU A 112 -1.07 -13.94 -21.87
N LYS A 113 -1.73 -14.48 -22.89
CA LYS A 113 -1.22 -14.53 -24.27
C LYS A 113 -2.17 -13.87 -25.27
N HIS A 114 -3.46 -14.10 -25.12
CA HIS A 114 -4.47 -13.74 -26.09
C HIS A 114 -5.47 -12.75 -25.50
N LYS A 115 -6.09 -11.95 -26.37
CA LYS A 115 -7.20 -11.08 -25.98
C LYS A 115 -8.30 -11.91 -25.33
N GLY A 116 -8.79 -11.46 -24.17
CA GLY A 116 -9.78 -12.16 -23.37
C GLY A 116 -9.20 -13.12 -22.33
N ASP A 117 -7.89 -13.39 -22.36
CA ASP A 117 -7.25 -14.17 -21.30
C ASP A 117 -7.41 -13.46 -19.94
N VAL A 118 -7.63 -14.27 -18.91
CA VAL A 118 -7.82 -13.81 -17.53
C VAL A 118 -6.89 -14.56 -16.59
N CYS A 119 -6.24 -13.81 -15.71
CA CYS A 119 -5.62 -14.35 -14.52
C CYS A 119 -6.09 -13.58 -13.28
N TYR A 120 -5.84 -14.17 -12.13
CA TYR A 120 -6.16 -13.59 -10.84
C TYR A 120 -4.88 -13.32 -10.07
N TYR A 121 -4.90 -12.20 -9.35
CA TYR A 121 -3.79 -11.73 -8.54
C TYR A 121 -4.29 -11.51 -7.11
N ALA A 122 -3.70 -12.24 -6.16
CA ALA A 122 -3.94 -12.06 -4.74
C ALA A 122 -2.76 -11.32 -4.13
N TYR A 123 -3.03 -10.22 -3.44
CA TYR A 123 -2.09 -9.41 -2.69
C TYR A 123 -2.53 -9.34 -1.24
N ASP A 124 -1.56 -9.29 -0.33
CA ASP A 124 -1.79 -9.37 1.10
C ASP A 124 -2.53 -10.65 1.49
N LEU A 125 -1.78 -11.66 1.89
CA LEU A 125 -2.39 -12.94 2.22
C LEU A 125 -2.95 -12.97 3.65
N GLY A 126 -2.82 -11.88 4.41
CA GLY A 126 -3.61 -11.63 5.62
C GLY A 126 -4.99 -11.07 5.28
N ASP A 127 -5.03 -10.01 4.47
CA ASP A 127 -6.28 -9.26 4.19
C ASP A 127 -7.03 -9.74 2.95
N HIS A 128 -6.35 -10.53 2.11
CA HIS A 128 -6.90 -11.18 0.93
C HIS A 128 -7.44 -10.21 -0.15
N TRP A 129 -6.61 -9.29 -0.65
CA TRP A 129 -6.96 -8.43 -1.78
C TRP A 129 -6.90 -9.18 -3.11
N TYR A 130 -8.07 -9.53 -3.66
CA TYR A 130 -8.18 -10.25 -4.92
C TYR A 130 -8.44 -9.34 -6.10
N HIS A 131 -7.77 -9.63 -7.21
CA HIS A 131 -7.90 -8.90 -8.45
C HIS A 131 -8.14 -9.84 -9.61
N LYS A 132 -8.89 -9.34 -10.59
CA LYS A 132 -8.99 -9.92 -11.92
C LYS A 132 -8.15 -9.08 -12.89
N ILE A 133 -7.23 -9.72 -13.59
CA ILE A 133 -6.45 -9.11 -14.67
C ILE A 133 -6.92 -9.72 -15.99
N THR A 134 -7.34 -8.88 -16.93
CA THR A 134 -7.87 -9.28 -18.24
C THR A 134 -7.04 -8.66 -19.35
N VAL A 135 -6.72 -9.43 -20.39
CA VAL A 135 -6.11 -8.91 -21.62
C VAL A 135 -7.19 -8.28 -22.49
N GLU A 136 -7.15 -6.97 -22.67
CA GLU A 136 -8.08 -6.25 -23.55
C GLU A 136 -7.58 -6.16 -24.99
N GLN A 137 -6.26 -6.08 -25.18
CA GLN A 137 -5.61 -6.00 -26.47
C GLN A 137 -4.20 -6.59 -26.40
N VAL A 138 -3.76 -7.17 -27.52
CA VAL A 138 -2.38 -7.60 -27.78
C VAL A 138 -1.84 -6.73 -28.91
N ASP A 139 -0.66 -6.17 -28.72
CA ASP A 139 0.02 -5.26 -29.65
C ASP A 139 1.40 -5.82 -30.00
N GLU A 140 1.48 -6.51 -31.14
CA GLU A 140 2.69 -7.18 -31.62
C GLU A 140 3.81 -6.21 -32.03
N GLU A 141 3.46 -4.95 -32.30
CA GLU A 141 4.40 -3.88 -32.70
C GLU A 141 4.71 -2.91 -31.54
N GLY A 142 4.33 -3.29 -30.33
CA GLY A 142 4.56 -2.52 -29.12
C GLY A 142 6.04 -2.20 -28.88
N ASN A 143 6.32 -1.02 -28.34
CA ASN A 143 7.69 -0.58 -28.04
C ASN A 143 8.23 -1.09 -26.69
N GLY A 144 7.44 -1.92 -25.99
CA GLY A 144 7.79 -2.48 -24.70
C GLY A 144 7.49 -1.57 -23.51
N SER A 145 6.97 -0.36 -23.73
CA SER A 145 6.80 0.61 -22.65
C SER A 145 5.66 0.28 -21.69
N CYS A 146 5.86 0.62 -20.42
CA CYS A 146 4.87 0.54 -19.37
C CYS A 146 4.16 1.88 -19.20
N LEU A 147 2.85 1.92 -19.44
CA LEU A 147 2.04 3.14 -19.42
C LEU A 147 0.71 2.91 -18.70
N VAL A 148 0.31 3.86 -17.87
CA VAL A 148 -1.06 3.91 -17.33
C VAL A 148 -1.91 4.61 -18.38
N LEU A 149 -3.00 3.97 -18.79
CA LEU A 149 -3.87 4.47 -19.87
C LEU A 149 -5.14 5.08 -19.32
N ASP A 150 -5.73 4.46 -18.28
CA ASP A 150 -6.98 4.90 -17.67
C ASP A 150 -7.20 4.24 -16.31
N GLY A 151 -8.23 4.64 -15.59
CA GLY A 151 -8.69 4.00 -14.36
C GLY A 151 -9.80 4.77 -13.67
N ALA A 152 -10.31 4.19 -12.59
CA ALA A 152 -11.29 4.86 -11.73
C ALA A 152 -11.19 4.40 -10.29
N MET A 153 -11.65 5.27 -9.39
CA MET A 153 -11.71 5.09 -7.95
C MET A 153 -10.33 4.92 -7.27
N ARG A 154 -10.26 5.34 -6.01
CA ARG A 154 -9.10 5.14 -5.16
C ARG A 154 -9.00 3.69 -4.74
N CYS A 155 -7.78 3.15 -4.74
CA CYS A 155 -7.54 1.82 -4.18
C CYS A 155 -7.56 1.85 -2.65
N PRO A 156 -7.90 0.73 -2.00
CA PRO A 156 -7.90 0.63 -0.55
C PRO A 156 -6.55 1.01 0.07
N ASP A 157 -6.64 1.44 1.32
CA ASP A 157 -5.50 1.59 2.20
C ASP A 157 -4.80 0.25 2.49
N GLU A 158 -3.50 0.30 2.75
CA GLU A 158 -2.69 -0.85 3.20
C GLU A 158 -3.09 -1.30 4.61
N ASP A 159 -2.89 -2.58 4.92
CA ASP A 159 -3.27 -3.21 6.20
C ASP A 159 -4.78 -3.02 6.50
N GLY A 160 -5.63 -3.32 5.51
CA GLY A 160 -7.09 -3.18 5.59
C GLY A 160 -7.80 -4.48 5.97
N GLU A 161 -9.02 -4.69 5.46
CA GLU A 161 -9.86 -5.85 5.87
C GLU A 161 -10.46 -6.60 4.66
N GLY A 162 -9.82 -6.49 3.48
CA GLY A 162 -10.23 -7.17 2.26
C GLY A 162 -11.39 -6.52 1.49
N GLY A 163 -11.69 -7.09 0.31
CA GLY A 163 -12.58 -6.50 -0.68
C GLY A 163 -14.03 -6.31 -0.21
N GLN A 164 -14.63 -7.33 0.38
CA GLN A 164 -16.02 -7.29 0.85
C GLN A 164 -16.20 -6.27 1.98
N THR A 165 -15.26 -6.20 2.91
CA THR A 165 -15.31 -5.24 4.01
C THR A 165 -15.14 -3.82 3.50
N TYR A 166 -14.21 -3.60 2.56
CA TYR A 166 -14.03 -2.30 1.92
C TYR A 166 -15.28 -1.84 1.15
N GLN A 167 -15.98 -2.78 0.50
CA GLN A 167 -17.28 -2.48 -0.11
C GLN A 167 -18.26 -1.91 0.92
N GLU A 168 -18.47 -2.60 2.03
CA GLU A 168 -19.49 -2.26 3.02
C GLU A 168 -19.13 -0.99 3.79
N GLN A 169 -17.87 -0.86 4.18
CA GLN A 169 -17.40 0.24 5.03
C GLN A 169 -17.09 1.51 4.25
N VAL A 170 -16.76 1.46 2.96
CA VAL A 170 -16.36 2.64 2.18
C VAL A 170 -17.29 2.89 1.00
N LEU A 171 -17.40 1.92 0.09
CA LEU A 171 -18.06 2.14 -1.20
C LEU A 171 -19.59 2.23 -1.07
N ASP A 172 -20.20 1.44 -0.20
CA ASP A 172 -21.64 1.51 0.05
C ASP A 172 -21.99 2.85 0.73
N LEU A 173 -21.15 3.34 1.65
CA LEU A 173 -21.31 4.67 2.25
C LEU A 173 -21.10 5.80 1.23
N PHE A 174 -20.13 5.65 0.34
CA PHE A 174 -19.91 6.58 -0.77
C PHE A 174 -21.15 6.68 -1.67
N LEU A 175 -21.72 5.53 -2.06
CA LEU A 175 -22.95 5.49 -2.86
C LEU A 175 -24.15 6.08 -2.12
N MET A 176 -24.29 5.80 -0.82
CA MET A 176 -25.33 6.41 0.02
C MET A 176 -25.20 7.94 0.09
N LYS A 177 -23.97 8.46 0.22
CA LYS A 177 -23.68 9.90 0.17
C LYS A 177 -24.07 10.49 -1.19
N GLN A 178 -23.71 9.83 -2.30
CA GLN A 178 -24.05 10.30 -3.64
C GLN A 178 -25.56 10.32 -3.90
N TYR A 179 -26.29 9.32 -3.40
CA TYR A 179 -27.75 9.24 -3.56
C TYR A 179 -28.50 10.26 -2.69
N ASN A 180 -27.98 10.58 -1.50
CA ASN A 180 -28.58 11.52 -0.55
C ASN A 180 -27.57 12.63 -0.14
N PRO A 181 -27.15 13.51 -1.05
CA PRO A 181 -26.20 14.58 -0.74
C PRO A 181 -26.80 15.52 0.31
N GLY A 182 -25.99 15.98 1.27
CA GLY A 182 -26.43 16.82 2.38
C GLY A 182 -27.10 16.08 3.53
N HIS A 183 -27.39 14.77 3.41
CA HIS A 183 -27.99 14.01 4.52
C HIS A 183 -26.96 13.79 5.64
N PRO A 184 -27.15 14.37 6.84
CA PRO A 184 -26.08 14.48 7.83
C PRO A 184 -25.53 13.13 8.30
N ASN A 185 -26.34 12.08 8.40
CA ASN A 185 -25.85 10.77 8.85
C ASN A 185 -25.07 10.02 7.75
N CYS A 186 -25.41 10.22 6.47
CA CYS A 186 -24.72 9.54 5.36
C CYS A 186 -23.35 10.18 5.13
N GLU A 187 -23.30 11.51 5.09
CA GLU A 187 -22.05 12.24 4.94
C GLU A 187 -21.07 11.96 6.08
N ARG A 188 -21.56 11.89 7.31
CA ARG A 188 -20.70 11.68 8.48
C ARG A 188 -20.16 10.26 8.56
N LYS A 189 -20.97 9.24 8.28
CA LYS A 189 -20.49 7.85 8.23
C LYS A 189 -19.41 7.68 7.16
N TYR A 190 -19.63 8.23 5.98
CA TYR A 190 -18.62 8.19 4.92
C TYR A 190 -17.36 8.96 5.32
N ALA A 191 -17.48 10.18 5.85
CA ALA A 191 -16.33 10.98 6.28
C ALA A 191 -15.51 10.31 7.39
N LEU A 192 -16.16 9.67 8.37
CA LEU A 192 -15.48 8.90 9.41
C LEU A 192 -14.69 7.73 8.81
N SER A 193 -15.34 6.95 7.95
CA SER A 193 -14.70 5.83 7.26
C SER A 193 -13.48 6.27 6.45
N CYS A 194 -13.56 7.40 5.76
CA CYS A 194 -12.39 7.98 5.08
C CYS A 194 -11.30 8.43 6.05
N TYR A 195 -11.67 9.04 7.19
CA TYR A 195 -10.70 9.53 8.16
C TYR A 195 -9.87 8.43 8.81
N GLU A 196 -10.49 7.30 9.17
CA GLU A 196 -9.81 6.17 9.82
C GLU A 196 -8.62 5.65 8.99
N ARG A 197 -8.56 6.02 7.71
CA ARG A 197 -7.54 5.62 6.73
C ARG A 197 -6.44 6.64 6.52
N VAL A 198 -6.57 7.88 7.01
CA VAL A 198 -5.68 9.05 6.75
C VAL A 198 -4.23 8.84 7.24
N ASN A 199 -4.00 7.82 8.07
CA ASN A 199 -2.68 7.48 8.61
C ASN A 199 -2.13 6.14 8.10
N ASN A 200 -2.84 5.46 7.20
CA ASN A 200 -2.36 4.21 6.64
C ASN A 200 -1.23 4.44 5.63
N MET A 201 -0.44 3.40 5.42
CA MET A 201 0.88 3.51 4.83
C MET A 201 0.88 4.12 3.42
N ASN A 202 -0.17 3.91 2.63
CA ASN A 202 -0.34 4.45 1.28
C ASN A 202 -1.29 5.66 1.21
N VAL A 203 -1.67 6.24 2.35
CA VAL A 203 -2.57 7.40 2.43
C VAL A 203 -1.78 8.60 2.94
N GLY A 204 -1.30 9.42 2.00
CA GLY A 204 -0.62 10.68 2.31
C GLY A 204 -1.61 11.84 2.40
N GLY A 205 -2.21 12.05 3.57
CA GLY A 205 -3.19 13.12 3.77
C GLY A 205 -4.62 12.63 3.63
N VAL A 206 -5.45 13.32 2.87
CA VAL A 206 -6.89 13.01 2.78
C VAL A 206 -7.13 11.72 1.99
N PHE A 207 -8.12 10.94 2.42
CA PHE A 207 -8.64 9.79 1.70
C PHE A 207 -10.03 10.13 1.15
N GLU A 208 -10.23 9.94 -0.16
CA GLU A 208 -11.55 10.01 -0.80
C GLU A 208 -11.70 8.80 -1.73
N ALA A 209 -12.85 8.13 -1.70
CA ALA A 209 -13.04 6.87 -2.39
C ALA A 209 -12.96 6.99 -3.92
N ASP A 210 -13.30 8.15 -4.48
CA ASP A 210 -13.29 8.46 -5.92
C ASP A 210 -12.01 9.15 -6.40
N ASP A 211 -11.03 9.36 -5.53
CA ASP A 211 -9.76 9.97 -5.87
C ASP A 211 -8.91 9.08 -6.79
N PHE A 212 -8.77 9.49 -8.05
CA PHE A 212 -7.89 8.86 -9.03
C PHE A 212 -7.40 9.87 -10.08
N SER A 213 -6.12 9.81 -10.42
CA SER A 213 -5.51 10.58 -11.51
C SER A 213 -4.51 9.71 -12.26
N VAL A 214 -4.67 9.63 -13.58
CA VAL A 214 -3.74 8.91 -14.47
C VAL A 214 -2.33 9.49 -14.35
N GLU A 215 -2.19 10.81 -14.21
CA GLU A 215 -0.92 11.51 -14.10
C GLU A 215 -0.18 11.15 -12.81
N ILE A 216 -0.90 11.16 -11.67
CA ILE A 216 -0.33 10.78 -10.37
C ILE A 216 0.07 9.30 -10.38
N THR A 217 -0.80 8.43 -10.89
CA THR A 217 -0.52 6.99 -10.99
C THR A 217 0.64 6.70 -11.94
N HIS A 218 0.73 7.41 -13.08
CA HIS A 218 1.85 7.28 -14.01
C HIS A 218 3.16 7.74 -13.37
N LYS A 219 3.13 8.82 -12.56
CA LYS A 219 4.30 9.26 -11.80
C LYS A 219 4.74 8.21 -10.78
N ALA A 220 3.81 7.58 -10.06
CA ALA A 220 4.12 6.50 -9.12
C ALA A 220 4.76 5.29 -9.83
N LEU A 221 4.24 4.91 -11.00
CA LEU A 221 4.86 3.88 -11.86
C LEU A 221 6.28 4.28 -12.27
N GLN A 222 6.49 5.53 -12.70
CA GLN A 222 7.81 6.03 -13.09
C GLN A 222 8.80 6.05 -11.93
N ASP A 223 8.37 6.43 -10.73
CA ASP A 223 9.22 6.44 -9.54
C ASP A 223 9.57 4.99 -9.13
N ALA A 224 8.65 4.02 -9.29
CA ALA A 224 8.92 2.60 -9.09
C ALA A 224 9.92 2.03 -10.11
N LEU A 225 9.76 2.32 -11.40
CA LEU A 225 10.68 1.87 -12.47
C LEU A 225 12.11 2.39 -12.26
N LYS A 226 12.27 3.57 -11.66
CA LYS A 226 13.58 4.18 -11.38
C LYS A 226 14.29 3.57 -10.20
N SER A 227 13.52 3.11 -9.23
CA SER A 227 14.06 2.47 -8.05
C SER A 227 14.58 1.06 -8.36
N ARG A 228 15.42 0.54 -7.45
CA ARG A 228 15.84 -0.86 -7.49
C ARG A 228 14.67 -1.78 -7.12
N ASN A 229 14.75 -3.04 -7.53
CA ASN A 229 13.81 -4.07 -7.10
C ASN A 229 13.81 -4.17 -5.57
N SER A 230 12.62 -4.28 -5.00
CA SER A 230 12.43 -4.42 -3.56
C SER A 230 13.10 -5.71 -3.05
N VAL A 231 13.33 -5.80 -1.74
CA VAL A 231 13.84 -7.04 -1.14
C VAL A 231 12.80 -8.13 -1.35
N ARG A 232 13.15 -9.16 -2.13
CA ARG A 232 12.24 -10.24 -2.51
C ARG A 232 11.53 -10.81 -1.28
N GLN A 233 12.23 -11.34 -0.28
CA GLN A 233 11.65 -12.04 0.89
C GLN A 233 10.97 -11.15 1.95
N GLY A 234 10.29 -10.09 1.52
CA GLY A 234 9.57 -9.14 2.37
C GLY A 234 10.40 -7.91 2.65
N SER A 235 9.86 -6.74 2.31
CA SER A 235 10.41 -5.48 2.80
C SER A 235 10.17 -5.33 4.30
N LYS A 236 9.21 -6.08 4.89
CA LYS A 236 8.99 -6.22 6.34
C LYS A 236 9.14 -7.65 6.83
N SER A 237 9.98 -7.87 7.84
CA SER A 237 10.02 -9.12 8.61
C SER A 237 9.42 -8.91 10.00
N ILE A 238 8.59 -9.85 10.46
CA ILE A 238 7.98 -9.86 11.79
C ILE A 238 8.52 -11.05 12.59
N ASN A 239 9.04 -10.77 13.78
CA ASN A 239 9.49 -11.80 14.72
C ASN A 239 8.59 -11.84 15.96
N TYR A 240 8.16 -13.04 16.35
CA TYR A 240 7.43 -13.28 17.59
C TYR A 240 8.38 -13.18 18.79
N ALA A 241 8.09 -12.27 19.72
CA ALA A 241 8.77 -12.17 21.00
C ALA A 241 8.28 -13.28 21.96
N GLY A 242 8.61 -14.54 21.64
CA GLY A 242 8.34 -15.73 22.48
C GLY A 242 9.61 -16.51 22.80
N ARG A 243 9.55 -17.45 23.76
CA ARG A 243 10.67 -18.31 24.23
C ARG A 243 11.22 -19.31 23.18
N PHE A 244 11.21 -19.01 21.89
CA PHE A 244 11.75 -19.88 20.85
C PHE A 244 13.07 -19.32 20.24
N HIS A 245 14.11 -20.15 20.38
CA HIS A 245 15.50 -20.11 19.86
C HIS A 245 16.14 -18.77 19.40
N PHE A 246 17.04 -18.28 20.26
CA PHE A 246 18.05 -17.22 20.03
C PHE A 246 18.85 -17.33 18.71
N ARG A 247 19.03 -18.55 18.19
CA ARG A 247 19.80 -18.83 16.96
C ARG A 247 19.06 -18.41 15.68
N SER A 248 17.73 -18.53 15.66
CA SER A 248 16.87 -18.13 14.53
C SER A 248 16.70 -16.60 14.42
N MET A 249 16.78 -15.88 15.54
CA MET A 249 16.76 -14.42 15.54
C MET A 249 17.98 -13.83 14.82
N ILE A 250 19.19 -14.36 15.03
CA ILE A 250 20.42 -13.82 14.40
C ILE A 250 20.37 -13.93 12.87
N GLU A 251 19.85 -15.02 12.32
CA GLU A 251 19.70 -15.19 10.86
C GLU A 251 18.64 -14.25 10.28
N ILE A 252 17.51 -14.04 10.96
CA ILE A 252 16.45 -13.11 10.51
C ILE A 252 16.92 -11.64 10.56
N TYR A 253 17.79 -11.28 11.49
CA TYR A 253 18.38 -9.93 11.56
C TYR A 253 19.62 -9.74 10.67
N SER A 254 20.14 -10.81 10.06
CA SER A 254 21.32 -10.75 9.21
C SER A 254 20.95 -10.30 7.80
N LEU A 255 21.13 -8.99 7.57
CA LEU A 255 21.04 -8.41 6.23
C LEU A 255 21.96 -9.16 5.26
N GLN A 256 21.40 -9.55 4.12
CA GLN A 256 22.17 -10.06 3.00
C GLN A 256 22.99 -8.94 2.35
N PRO A 257 24.08 -9.25 1.63
CA PRO A 257 24.81 -8.26 0.85
C PRO A 257 23.88 -7.42 -0.04
N GLY A 258 24.00 -6.10 0.07
CA GLY A 258 23.19 -5.11 -0.61
C GLY A 258 21.89 -4.75 0.12
N GLN A 259 21.57 -5.34 1.26
CA GLN A 259 20.40 -4.94 2.05
C GLN A 259 20.74 -3.83 3.06
N ARG A 260 19.80 -2.92 3.30
CA ARG A 260 19.91 -1.80 4.25
C ARG A 260 18.64 -1.65 5.07
N LYS A 261 18.79 -1.31 6.35
CA LYS A 261 17.65 -1.05 7.25
C LYS A 261 17.12 0.38 7.01
N ILE A 262 15.81 0.51 6.91
CA ILE A 262 15.14 1.83 6.87
C ILE A 262 14.45 2.12 8.18
N ARG A 263 13.74 1.14 8.74
CA ARG A 263 12.92 1.33 9.94
C ARG A 263 12.97 0.09 10.81
N HIS A 264 12.94 0.30 12.11
CA HIS A 264 12.77 -0.76 13.10
C HIS A 264 11.76 -0.26 14.14
N TYR A 265 10.67 -0.98 14.33
CA TYR A 265 9.63 -0.60 15.29
C TYR A 265 8.94 -1.83 15.89
N HIS A 266 8.24 -1.60 17.01
CA HIS A 266 7.55 -2.61 17.78
C HIS A 266 6.05 -2.54 17.51
N GLN A 267 5.37 -3.69 17.45
CA GLN A 267 3.91 -3.78 17.36
C GLN A 267 3.31 -4.55 18.55
N ASP A 268 2.10 -4.16 18.94
CA ASP A 268 1.26 -4.86 19.93
C ASP A 268 0.56 -6.07 19.30
N ILE A 269 -0.19 -6.82 20.11
CA ILE A 269 -0.94 -8.02 19.66
C ILE A 269 -2.02 -7.72 18.61
N ARG A 270 -2.39 -6.45 18.40
CA ARG A 270 -3.37 -6.00 17.41
C ARG A 270 -2.69 -5.42 16.16
N GLY A 271 -1.36 -5.56 16.02
CA GLY A 271 -0.59 -5.03 14.89
C GLY A 271 -0.37 -3.51 14.94
N LYS A 272 -0.83 -2.82 15.99
CA LYS A 272 -0.63 -1.37 16.14
C LYS A 272 0.78 -1.08 16.66
N GLN A 273 1.38 0.01 16.20
CA GLN A 273 2.72 0.41 16.65
C GLN A 273 2.70 0.63 18.17
N ALA A 274 3.51 -0.14 18.89
CA ALA A 274 3.61 -0.09 20.34
C ALA A 274 4.31 1.21 20.78
N GLU A 275 3.76 1.87 21.80
CA GLU A 275 4.43 3.01 22.43
C GLU A 275 5.72 2.55 23.12
N PRO A 276 6.80 3.35 23.10
CA PRO A 276 8.04 3.02 23.79
C PRO A 276 7.79 2.67 25.28
N GLY A 277 8.14 1.45 25.69
CA GLY A 277 8.00 0.98 27.08
C GLY A 277 6.74 0.18 27.40
N SER A 278 5.82 -0.01 26.43
CA SER A 278 4.67 -0.90 26.61
C SER A 278 5.09 -2.38 26.60
N GLN A 279 4.56 -3.18 27.54
CA GLN A 279 4.78 -4.63 27.63
C GLN A 279 3.42 -5.36 27.66
N PRO A 280 3.27 -6.49 26.95
CA PRO A 280 4.26 -7.18 26.13
C PRO A 280 4.23 -6.72 24.66
N VAL A 281 5.38 -6.27 24.15
CA VAL A 281 5.63 -6.15 22.70
C VAL A 281 5.67 -7.57 22.12
N PHE A 282 4.79 -7.89 21.18
CA PHE A 282 4.74 -9.24 20.59
C PHE A 282 5.53 -9.35 19.29
N PHE A 283 5.71 -8.24 18.57
CA PHE A 283 6.24 -8.25 17.21
C PHE A 283 7.35 -7.20 17.01
N ASN A 284 8.50 -7.62 16.50
CA ASN A 284 9.54 -6.72 15.98
C ASN A 284 9.42 -6.63 14.46
N VAL A 285 9.21 -5.42 13.94
CA VAL A 285 9.09 -5.17 12.50
C VAL A 285 10.33 -4.47 11.98
N LEU A 286 10.99 -5.08 10.98
CA LEU A 286 12.16 -4.51 10.32
C LEU A 286 11.84 -4.20 8.85
N GLU A 287 11.98 -2.92 8.46
CA GLU A 287 11.88 -2.49 7.06
C GLU A 287 13.25 -2.51 6.37
N VAL A 288 13.37 -3.21 5.25
CA VAL A 288 14.62 -3.42 4.51
C VAL A 288 14.49 -3.02 3.05
N VAL A 289 15.49 -2.31 2.54
CA VAL A 289 15.63 -2.02 1.10
C VAL A 289 16.89 -2.63 0.52
N ASN A 290 16.91 -2.67 -0.81
CA ASN A 290 18.00 -3.23 -1.57
C ASN A 290 18.76 -2.14 -2.34
N ILE A 291 20.07 -2.10 -2.13
CA ILE A 291 21.02 -1.26 -2.84
C ILE A 291 21.79 -2.03 -3.93
N LYS A 292 21.63 -3.35 -4.02
CA LYS A 292 22.25 -4.11 -5.11
C LYS A 292 21.53 -3.79 -6.44
N PRO A 293 22.24 -3.81 -7.58
CA PRO A 293 21.60 -3.62 -8.89
C PRO A 293 20.58 -4.72 -9.19
N ASP A 294 19.60 -4.39 -10.04
CA ASP A 294 18.66 -5.38 -10.56
C ASP A 294 19.41 -6.45 -11.37
N GLU A 295 19.04 -7.71 -11.13
CA GLU A 295 19.48 -8.83 -11.96
C GLU A 295 19.07 -8.60 -13.41
N GLU A 296 19.90 -9.04 -14.35
CA GLU A 296 19.67 -8.78 -15.77
C GLU A 296 18.31 -9.25 -16.28
N LYS A 297 17.84 -10.42 -15.82
CA LYS A 297 16.52 -10.96 -16.18
C LYS A 297 15.33 -10.21 -15.56
N LEU A 298 15.58 -9.43 -14.50
CA LEU A 298 14.57 -8.68 -13.75
C LEU A 298 14.63 -7.17 -14.04
N ALA A 299 15.61 -6.73 -14.82
CA ALA A 299 15.82 -5.32 -15.07
C ALA A 299 14.82 -4.81 -16.11
N LEU A 300 14.36 -3.58 -15.89
CA LEU A 300 13.57 -2.81 -16.84
C LEU A 300 14.30 -1.51 -17.17
N CYS A 301 13.88 -0.87 -18.26
CA CYS A 301 14.30 0.49 -18.56
C CYS A 301 13.78 1.42 -17.48
N THR A 302 14.69 2.12 -16.82
CA THR A 302 14.43 3.13 -15.77
C THR A 302 13.43 4.21 -16.22
N ALA A 303 13.34 4.51 -17.53
CA ALA A 303 12.50 5.59 -18.04
C ALA A 303 11.16 5.12 -18.64
N CYS A 304 11.12 3.97 -19.31
CA CYS A 304 9.91 3.53 -20.01
C CYS A 304 9.42 2.13 -19.60
N GLY A 305 10.17 1.39 -18.78
CA GLY A 305 9.76 0.07 -18.31
C GLY A 305 9.93 -1.08 -19.29
N THR A 306 10.48 -0.86 -20.50
CA THR A 306 10.75 -1.97 -21.42
C THR A 306 11.80 -2.93 -20.85
N PRO A 307 11.61 -4.26 -20.97
CA PRO A 307 12.63 -5.23 -20.59
C PRO A 307 13.72 -5.39 -21.66
N HIS A 308 13.59 -4.74 -22.82
CA HIS A 308 14.42 -5.00 -24.00
C HIS A 308 15.57 -4.00 -24.20
N GLY A 309 16.67 -4.47 -24.81
CA GLY A 309 17.76 -3.60 -25.30
C GLY A 309 18.51 -2.82 -24.22
N LEU A 310 18.51 -3.29 -22.98
CA LEU A 310 18.97 -2.54 -21.82
C LEU A 310 20.49 -2.36 -21.77
N LYS A 311 20.93 -1.11 -21.64
CA LYS A 311 22.32 -0.71 -21.42
C LYS A 311 22.47 -0.04 -20.07
N LYS A 312 23.54 -0.37 -19.35
CA LYS A 312 23.86 0.25 -18.05
C LYS A 312 24.26 1.71 -18.23
N CYS A 313 23.92 2.55 -17.26
CA CYS A 313 24.46 3.90 -17.14
C CYS A 313 25.99 3.84 -17.02
N SER A 314 26.72 4.57 -17.86
CA SER A 314 28.19 4.61 -17.81
C SER A 314 28.74 5.26 -16.53
N GLY A 315 27.95 6.09 -15.84
CA GLY A 315 28.35 6.75 -14.61
C GLY A 315 28.28 5.84 -13.38
N CYS A 316 27.10 5.26 -13.12
CA CYS A 316 26.87 4.43 -11.92
C CYS A 316 26.96 2.93 -12.15
N SER A 317 26.89 2.45 -13.40
CA SER A 317 26.87 1.03 -13.77
C SER A 317 25.74 0.19 -13.13
N SER A 318 24.73 0.84 -12.57
CA SER A 318 23.62 0.19 -11.85
C SER A 318 22.30 0.29 -12.63
N LEU A 319 21.76 1.51 -12.82
CA LEU A 319 20.52 1.72 -13.58
C LEU A 319 20.70 1.39 -15.07
N ARG A 320 19.59 0.98 -15.72
CA ARG A 320 19.58 0.51 -17.11
C ARG A 320 18.56 1.28 -17.96
N TYR A 321 18.92 1.54 -19.21
CA TYR A 321 18.09 2.25 -20.18
C TYR A 321 18.12 1.51 -21.52
N CYS A 322 16.98 1.44 -22.22
CA CYS A 322 16.91 0.83 -23.56
C CYS A 322 17.55 1.72 -24.64
N SER A 323 17.62 3.03 -24.42
CA SER A 323 18.16 3.99 -25.39
C SER A 323 18.83 5.19 -24.71
N LYS A 324 19.65 5.91 -25.48
CA LYS A 324 20.24 7.19 -25.03
C LYS A 324 19.17 8.23 -24.72
N ASP A 325 18.03 8.19 -25.41
CA ASP A 325 16.95 9.16 -25.22
C ASP A 325 16.20 8.90 -23.92
N CYS A 326 15.96 7.64 -23.57
CA CYS A 326 15.45 7.25 -22.25
C CYS A 326 16.41 7.66 -21.12
N GLN A 327 17.72 7.56 -21.33
CA GLN A 327 18.70 8.04 -20.35
C GLN A 327 18.65 9.57 -20.22
N LYS A 328 18.56 10.31 -21.33
CA LYS A 328 18.47 11.77 -21.35
C LYS A 328 17.20 12.28 -20.68
N SER A 329 16.06 11.64 -20.91
CA SER A 329 14.77 12.04 -20.32
C SER A 329 14.78 11.93 -18.80
N ASP A 330 15.44 10.91 -18.25
CA ASP A 330 15.56 10.73 -16.79
C ASP A 330 16.74 11.52 -16.16
N TRP A 331 17.70 11.98 -16.96
CA TRP A 331 18.97 12.52 -16.48
C TRP A 331 18.84 13.67 -15.47
N LYS A 332 17.84 14.54 -15.61
CA LYS A 332 17.62 15.66 -14.68
C LYS A 332 17.44 15.19 -13.24
N ARG A 333 16.80 14.02 -13.04
CA ARG A 333 16.62 13.40 -11.73
C ARG A 333 17.83 12.50 -11.41
N HIS A 334 18.17 11.57 -12.31
CA HIS A 334 19.25 10.61 -12.10
C HIS A 334 20.60 11.25 -11.78
N LYS A 335 20.96 12.39 -12.40
CA LYS A 335 22.23 13.08 -12.18
C LYS A 335 22.51 13.35 -10.69
N LYS A 336 21.47 13.67 -9.91
CA LYS A 336 21.58 13.96 -8.47
C LYS A 336 21.93 12.72 -7.65
N GLU A 337 21.50 11.55 -8.11
CA GLU A 337 21.64 10.29 -7.39
C GLU A 337 22.74 9.39 -7.96
N CYS A 338 23.18 9.63 -9.20
CA CYS A 338 24.12 8.78 -9.93
C CYS A 338 25.41 8.52 -9.15
N LYS A 339 25.95 9.53 -8.46
CA LYS A 339 27.14 9.37 -7.62
C LYS A 339 26.87 8.47 -6.41
N ARG A 340 25.75 8.67 -5.71
CA ARG A 340 25.32 7.84 -4.58
C ARG A 340 25.11 6.38 -5.01
N ILE A 341 24.39 6.17 -6.12
CA ILE A 341 24.14 4.84 -6.68
C ILE A 341 25.44 4.12 -7.05
N LYS A 342 26.47 4.86 -7.54
CA LYS A 342 27.80 4.30 -7.80
C LYS A 342 28.46 3.83 -6.50
N MET A 343 28.43 4.65 -5.45
CA MET A 343 28.98 4.30 -4.14
C MET A 343 28.28 3.07 -3.55
N ASP A 344 26.94 3.03 -3.62
CA ASP A 344 26.16 1.86 -3.21
C ASP A 344 26.59 0.57 -3.93
N LEU A 345 26.89 0.66 -5.23
CA LEU A 345 27.37 -0.48 -6.02
C LEU A 345 28.78 -0.92 -5.59
N GLU A 346 29.67 0.04 -5.33
CA GLU A 346 31.03 -0.24 -4.82
C GLU A 346 30.96 -0.92 -3.45
N ASP A 347 30.09 -0.44 -2.57
CA ASP A 347 29.85 -1.01 -1.25
C ASP A 347 29.26 -2.43 -1.32
N TYR A 348 28.29 -2.66 -2.21
CA TYR A 348 27.77 -4.00 -2.48
C TYR A 348 28.86 -4.97 -2.93
N HIS A 349 29.77 -4.56 -3.83
CA HIS A 349 30.88 -5.41 -4.25
C HIS A 349 31.88 -5.69 -3.14
N LYS A 350 32.16 -4.73 -2.25
CA LYS A 350 32.98 -4.95 -1.05
C LYS A 350 32.35 -5.98 -0.12
N GLU A 351 31.03 -5.90 0.09
CA GLU A 351 30.28 -6.87 0.90
C GLU A 351 30.35 -8.29 0.31
N LEU A 352 30.23 -8.43 -1.01
CA LEU A 352 30.41 -9.73 -1.68
C LEU A 352 31.82 -10.32 -1.48
N GLN A 353 32.83 -9.47 -1.26
CA GLN A 353 34.21 -9.87 -0.96
C GLN A 353 34.45 -10.09 0.55
N GLY A 354 33.40 -10.06 1.38
CA GLY A 354 33.48 -10.28 2.83
C GLY A 354 33.93 -9.05 3.64
N SER A 355 34.03 -7.88 3.02
CA SER A 355 34.36 -6.64 3.74
C SER A 355 33.18 -6.14 4.57
N LYS A 356 33.45 -5.65 5.78
CA LYS A 356 32.43 -4.98 6.61
C LYS A 356 32.21 -3.56 6.12
N VAL A 357 31.04 -3.31 5.52
CA VAL A 357 30.56 -1.97 5.16
C VAL A 357 29.55 -1.51 6.23
N PRO A 358 29.53 -0.23 6.64
CA PRO A 358 28.50 0.28 7.54
C PRO A 358 27.09 0.08 6.96
N THR A 359 26.30 -0.83 7.54
CA THR A 359 24.89 -1.04 7.21
C THR A 359 23.98 -0.09 8.00
N GLY A 360 24.37 1.19 8.05
CA GLY A 360 23.64 2.23 8.76
C GLY A 360 22.20 2.39 8.24
N PHE A 361 21.33 2.92 9.10
CA PHE A 361 20.00 3.32 8.70
C PHE A 361 20.09 4.29 7.52
N VAL A 362 19.46 3.94 6.40
CA VAL A 362 19.27 4.88 5.31
C VAL A 362 18.03 5.69 5.65
N GLU A 363 18.11 7.02 5.55
CA GLU A 363 16.97 7.90 5.71
C GLU A 363 15.94 7.58 4.61
N GLY A 364 14.99 6.70 4.93
CA GLY A 364 13.77 6.57 4.15
C GLY A 364 12.90 7.79 4.38
N ASP A 365 12.02 8.11 3.43
CA ASP A 365 10.95 9.06 3.68
C ASP A 365 10.23 8.58 4.95
N ARG A 366 10.45 9.31 6.05
CA ARG A 366 9.63 9.14 7.24
C ARG A 366 8.22 9.39 6.73
N LYS A 367 7.43 8.33 6.58
CA LYS A 367 5.98 8.45 6.51
C LYS A 367 5.60 8.99 7.88
N TRP A 368 5.69 10.31 8.02
CA TRP A 368 5.23 11.02 9.18
C TRP A 368 3.75 10.70 9.24
N LEU A 369 3.41 9.71 10.06
CA LEU A 369 2.14 9.74 10.76
C LEU A 369 2.09 11.16 11.33
N LYS A 370 1.26 12.03 10.75
CA LYS A 370 0.87 13.24 11.45
C LYS A 370 0.07 12.75 12.65
N ARG A 371 0.78 12.34 13.70
CA ARG A 371 0.17 12.24 15.02
C ARG A 371 -0.31 13.64 15.33
N TYR A 372 -1.62 13.73 15.58
CA TYR A 372 -2.31 14.93 16.01
C TYR A 372 -1.48 15.63 17.12
N ASP A 373 -1.14 16.90 16.92
CA ASP A 373 -0.45 17.71 17.93
C ASP A 373 -1.52 18.36 18.82
N PRO A 374 -1.63 17.99 20.12
CA PRO A 374 -2.63 18.53 21.03
C PRO A 374 -2.57 20.05 21.21
N ASN A 375 -1.46 20.69 20.85
CA ASN A 375 -1.32 22.14 20.90
C ASN A 375 -1.96 22.85 19.69
N ASN A 376 -2.28 22.11 18.62
CA ASN A 376 -2.92 22.62 17.41
C ASN A 376 -4.41 22.25 17.35
N MET A 377 -5.12 22.42 18.47
CA MET A 377 -6.55 22.19 18.58
C MET A 377 -7.34 23.03 17.58
N ARG A 378 -8.27 22.40 16.87
CA ARG A 378 -9.07 23.05 15.82
C ARG A 378 -10.09 24.06 16.35
N PHE A 379 -10.56 23.86 17.58
CA PHE A 379 -11.59 24.70 18.21
C PHE A 379 -11.10 25.29 19.53
N GLU A 380 -11.42 26.56 19.74
CA GLU A 380 -11.13 27.27 20.98
C GLU A 380 -12.34 27.27 21.91
N LYS A 381 -12.10 27.45 23.21
CA LYS A 381 -13.18 27.69 24.18
C LYS A 381 -14.03 28.88 23.73
N GLY A 382 -15.35 28.71 23.70
CA GLY A 382 -16.30 29.68 23.20
C GLY A 382 -16.73 29.46 21.75
N THR A 383 -16.05 28.60 21.00
CA THR A 383 -16.45 28.27 19.62
C THR A 383 -17.86 27.67 19.60
N LYS A 384 -18.75 28.25 18.78
CA LYS A 384 -20.07 27.68 18.49
C LYS A 384 -19.92 26.50 17.55
N VAL A 385 -20.57 25.40 17.89
CA VAL A 385 -20.40 24.15 17.18
C VAL A 385 -21.70 23.38 17.03
N GLU A 386 -21.81 22.62 15.95
CA GLU A 386 -22.75 21.51 15.80
C GLU A 386 -22.00 20.23 16.21
N CYS A 387 -22.58 19.42 17.09
CA CYS A 387 -21.96 18.22 17.65
C CYS A 387 -22.96 17.05 17.78
N PRO A 388 -22.50 15.79 17.77
CA PRO A 388 -23.35 14.63 17.99
C PRO A 388 -23.83 14.56 19.45
N ILE A 389 -25.01 13.98 19.63
CA ILE A 389 -25.60 13.61 20.92
C ILE A 389 -25.98 12.13 20.80
N GLY A 390 -25.08 11.26 21.26
CA GLY A 390 -25.15 9.81 20.99
C GLY A 390 -24.98 9.49 19.49
N ASP A 391 -25.45 8.32 19.06
CA ASP A 391 -25.08 7.76 17.75
C ASP A 391 -25.85 8.35 16.55
N LYS A 392 -26.96 9.06 16.77
CA LYS A 392 -27.94 9.39 15.70
C LYS A 392 -28.50 10.81 15.73
N VAL A 393 -28.22 11.60 16.75
CA VAL A 393 -28.84 12.92 16.96
C VAL A 393 -27.77 14.00 16.97
N TYR A 394 -28.07 15.16 16.39
CA TYR A 394 -27.16 16.30 16.37
C TYR A 394 -27.76 17.52 17.03
N GLY A 395 -26.92 18.30 17.68
CA GLY A 395 -27.31 19.51 18.36
C GLY A 395 -26.26 20.60 18.26
N THR A 396 -26.69 21.83 18.49
CA THR A 396 -25.78 22.97 18.55
C THR A 396 -25.39 23.24 20.00
N GLY A 397 -24.19 23.76 20.20
CA GLY A 397 -23.65 24.10 21.50
C GLY A 397 -22.40 24.96 21.42
N THR A 398 -21.75 25.13 22.56
CA THR A 398 -20.50 25.89 22.70
C THR A 398 -19.44 25.06 23.38
N ILE A 399 -18.22 25.09 22.84
CA ILE A 399 -17.05 24.48 23.46
C ILE A 399 -16.76 25.20 24.78
N ILE A 400 -16.89 24.51 25.90
CA ILE A 400 -16.61 25.06 27.24
C ILE A 400 -15.26 24.63 27.80
N LYS A 401 -14.73 23.49 27.32
CA LYS A 401 -13.35 23.04 27.57
C LYS A 401 -12.78 22.39 26.31
N VAL A 402 -11.49 22.60 26.09
CA VAL A 402 -10.71 22.06 24.95
C VAL A 402 -9.84 20.87 25.38
N LEU A 403 -9.80 20.52 26.67
CA LEU A 403 -9.16 19.31 27.19
C LEU A 403 -9.88 19.01 28.50
N HIS A 404 -10.47 17.83 28.60
CA HIS A 404 -11.27 17.49 29.78
C HIS A 404 -11.08 16.02 30.18
N GLU A 405 -10.57 15.80 31.37
CA GLU A 405 -10.51 14.49 32.00
C GLU A 405 -11.84 14.17 32.72
N TYR A 406 -12.36 12.96 32.46
CA TYR A 406 -13.55 12.42 33.11
C TYR A 406 -13.39 10.90 33.28
N GLU A 407 -13.57 10.39 34.50
CA GLU A 407 -13.59 8.95 34.83
C GLU A 407 -12.54 8.12 34.05
N ASP A 408 -11.26 8.52 34.17
CA ASP A 408 -10.10 7.87 33.56
C ASP A 408 -9.97 7.99 32.03
N CYS A 409 -10.82 8.80 31.38
CA CYS A 409 -10.76 9.11 29.96
C CYS A 409 -10.49 10.61 29.72
N VAL A 410 -9.60 10.92 28.78
CA VAL A 410 -9.37 12.30 28.33
C VAL A 410 -10.26 12.54 27.12
N HIS A 411 -11.04 13.62 27.13
CA HIS A 411 -11.85 14.07 26.01
C HIS A 411 -11.26 15.34 25.40
N ALA A 412 -11.30 15.45 24.07
CA ALA A 412 -10.78 16.60 23.35
C ALA A 412 -11.69 17.82 23.50
N TYR A 413 -13.01 17.66 23.60
CA TYR A 413 -13.88 18.81 23.85
C TYR A 413 -15.01 18.48 24.80
N GLN A 414 -15.34 19.44 25.65
CA GLN A 414 -16.59 19.47 26.39
C GLN A 414 -17.48 20.53 25.77
N VAL A 415 -18.66 20.14 25.29
CA VAL A 415 -19.64 21.04 24.66
C VAL A 415 -20.83 21.21 25.59
N GLN A 416 -21.19 22.46 25.88
CA GLN A 416 -22.46 22.81 26.49
C GLN A 416 -23.50 22.96 25.37
N LEU A 417 -24.54 22.14 25.37
CA LEU A 417 -25.61 22.22 24.38
C LEU A 417 -26.42 23.51 24.56
N ASP A 418 -26.84 24.12 23.46
CA ASP A 418 -27.73 25.28 23.47
C ASP A 418 -29.09 24.92 24.09
N ARG A 419 -29.80 25.91 24.66
CA ARG A 419 -31.07 25.68 25.37
C ARG A 419 -32.11 24.95 24.51
N LYS A 420 -32.25 25.37 23.24
CA LYS A 420 -33.15 24.72 22.28
C LYS A 420 -32.80 23.25 22.02
N THR A 421 -31.51 22.94 22.00
CA THR A 421 -31.01 21.56 21.87
C THR A 421 -31.31 20.76 23.13
N ALA A 422 -31.04 21.32 24.32
CA ALA A 422 -31.32 20.68 25.61
C ALA A 422 -32.81 20.37 25.79
N ASP A 423 -33.68 21.33 25.48
CA ASP A 423 -35.14 21.18 25.55
C ASP A 423 -35.62 20.06 24.61
N ARG A 424 -35.08 19.99 23.39
CA ARG A 424 -35.36 18.92 22.43
C ARG A 424 -34.95 17.55 22.95
N MET A 425 -33.83 17.47 23.67
CA MET A 425 -33.34 16.24 24.29
C MET A 425 -34.03 15.92 25.63
N ARG A 426 -34.95 16.78 26.09
CA ARG A 426 -35.64 16.67 27.39
C ARG A 426 -34.66 16.56 28.57
N CYS A 427 -33.55 17.28 28.48
CA CYS A 427 -32.52 17.33 29.52
C CYS A 427 -32.47 18.74 30.16
N PRO A 428 -32.32 18.86 31.49
CA PRO A 428 -32.07 20.15 32.12
C PRO A 428 -30.86 20.85 31.50
N TYR A 429 -30.99 22.13 31.14
CA TYR A 429 -29.93 22.89 30.47
C TYR A 429 -28.57 22.84 31.21
N SER A 430 -28.59 22.88 32.55
CA SER A 430 -27.39 22.79 33.39
C SER A 430 -26.65 21.46 33.30
N GLN A 431 -27.32 20.40 32.82
CA GLN A 431 -26.79 19.05 32.67
C GLN A 431 -26.62 18.64 31.20
N ALA A 432 -27.02 19.50 30.27
CA ALA A 432 -26.99 19.22 28.84
C ALA A 432 -25.58 19.43 28.26
N GLN A 433 -24.64 18.59 28.68
CA GLN A 433 -23.26 18.59 28.21
C GLN A 433 -22.97 17.30 27.45
N VAL A 434 -22.17 17.42 26.40
CA VAL A 434 -21.64 16.27 25.68
C VAL A 434 -20.12 16.35 25.67
N TRP A 435 -19.51 15.18 25.79
CA TRP A 435 -18.06 15.02 25.72
C TRP A 435 -17.74 14.42 24.36
N ALA A 436 -16.76 15.02 23.72
CA ALA A 436 -16.29 14.60 22.41
C ALA A 436 -14.91 13.99 22.61
N ASP A 437 -14.81 12.70 22.29
CA ASP A 437 -13.55 11.99 22.31
C ASP A 437 -12.55 12.58 21.31
N TRP A 438 -11.28 12.18 21.45
CA TRP A 438 -10.21 12.61 20.55
C TRP A 438 -10.48 12.31 19.07
N ASP A 439 -11.26 11.28 18.79
CA ASP A 439 -11.66 10.92 17.43
C ASP A 439 -12.90 11.70 16.93
N CYS A 440 -13.50 12.55 17.79
CA CYS A 440 -14.72 13.30 17.47
C CYS A 440 -14.52 14.53 16.58
N ASP A 441 -13.30 14.82 16.13
CA ASP A 441 -12.95 15.95 15.25
C ASP A 441 -13.73 15.99 13.92
N PHE A 442 -14.31 14.86 13.50
CA PHE A 442 -15.17 14.73 12.31
C PHE A 442 -16.63 15.04 12.57
N PHE A 443 -17.04 15.00 13.84
CA PHE A 443 -18.42 15.08 14.25
C PHE A 443 -18.76 16.46 14.81
N ILE A 444 -17.76 17.25 15.21
CA ILE A 444 -17.92 18.64 15.62
C ILE A 444 -17.64 19.58 14.45
N ARG A 445 -18.59 20.43 14.10
CA ARG A 445 -18.47 21.45 13.04
C ARG A 445 -18.61 22.83 13.63
N LYS A 446 -17.75 23.78 13.22
CA LYS A 446 -17.90 25.19 13.59
C LYS A 446 -19.17 25.75 12.92
N ILE A 447 -19.98 26.47 13.69
CA ILE A 447 -21.17 27.19 13.22
C ILE A 447 -20.79 28.64 12.93
#